data_AF-A0A1W5D3D2-F1
#
_entry.id   AF-A0A1W5D3D2-F1
#
_cell.length_a   1.000
_cell.length_b   1.000
_cell.length_c   1.000
_cell.angle_alpha   90.00
_cell.angle_beta   90.00
_cell.angle_gamma   90.00
#
_symmetry.space_group_name_H-M   'P 1'
#
loop_
_entity.id
_entity.type
_entity.pdbx_description
1 polymer ?
#
loop_
_entity_poly.entity_id
_entity_poly.type
_entity_poly.pdbx_seq_one_letter_code
_entity_poly.pdbx_strand_id
1 'polypeptide(L)'
;MLGALISTAVDTADPFEPKTLGEAQTDPSWECWKAAMAEEKQSLDDNHTWNVVNKPEHRKVLGGKWVFKHKRGVNGEIIRYKARWVVRGFEQKEGIDYNETFALVVKPMSYKAIFAVATALDLYMEQKDVKTAFLYGDIDEEIYVEQPNGLDQIPGKVCLLKKALYGLKQSPRIWYNTLAEFLKGLGFHELSSDLGVFTRGNYYMAVYVDDLLLVGPKKSEIEKVKQSLNKRFEMTDLGPCSYYLGMSVRRDLVNRALFLGQRAYLDKVIRDFGMAECKPV
;
A
#
# COMPACT_ATOMS: atom_id res chain seq x y z
N MET A 1 25.53 -22.81 -46.02
CA MET A 1 26.22 -23.20 -44.78
C MET A 1 25.61 -22.33 -43.68
N LEU A 2 24.80 -22.95 -42.81
CA LEU A 2 24.03 -22.28 -41.76
C LEU A 2 24.96 -21.62 -40.74
N GLY A 3 24.73 -20.34 -40.43
CA GLY A 3 25.19 -19.70 -39.20
C GLY A 3 23.97 -19.51 -38.29
N ALA A 4 23.85 -20.35 -37.27
CA ALA A 4 22.73 -20.39 -36.35
C ALA A 4 22.65 -19.11 -35.50
N LEU A 5 21.51 -18.42 -35.61
CA LEU A 5 21.03 -17.50 -34.59
C LEU A 5 20.63 -18.33 -33.37
N ILE A 6 21.43 -18.28 -32.32
CA ILE A 6 21.03 -18.76 -31.00
C ILE A 6 19.98 -17.77 -30.49
N SER A 7 18.72 -18.08 -30.77
CA SER A 7 17.59 -17.56 -30.00
C SER A 7 17.72 -18.16 -28.60
N THR A 8 18.30 -17.39 -27.68
CA THR A 8 18.19 -17.69 -26.26
C THR A 8 16.72 -17.57 -25.89
N ALA A 9 16.11 -18.71 -25.59
CA ALA A 9 14.78 -18.81 -25.03
C ALA A 9 14.65 -17.79 -23.89
N VAL A 10 13.66 -16.92 -23.98
CA VAL A 10 13.24 -16.07 -22.86
C VAL A 10 12.79 -17.04 -21.77
N ASP A 11 13.62 -17.17 -20.75
CA ASP A 11 13.31 -17.95 -19.56
C ASP A 11 12.02 -17.36 -18.96
N THR A 12 10.93 -18.10 -19.04
CA THR A 12 9.59 -17.70 -18.56
C THR A 12 9.49 -17.81 -17.03
N ALA A 13 10.62 -17.89 -16.34
CA ALA A 13 10.68 -17.84 -14.88
C ALA A 13 10.46 -16.40 -14.41
N ASP A 14 9.52 -16.23 -13.49
CA ASP A 14 9.29 -14.93 -12.85
C ASP A 14 10.61 -14.45 -12.20
N PRO A 15 11.08 -13.21 -12.47
CA PRO A 15 12.34 -12.73 -11.94
C PRO A 15 12.37 -12.84 -10.42
N PHE A 16 13.47 -13.39 -9.91
CA PHE A 16 13.68 -13.73 -8.51
C PHE A 16 13.40 -12.54 -7.59
N GLU A 17 12.46 -12.70 -6.64
CA GLU A 17 12.23 -11.73 -5.57
C GLU A 17 12.85 -12.25 -4.27
N PRO A 18 13.90 -11.61 -3.73
CA PRO A 18 14.54 -12.04 -2.50
C PRO A 18 13.57 -12.04 -1.32
N LYS A 19 13.61 -13.11 -0.51
CA LYS A 19 12.82 -13.23 0.72
C LYS A 19 13.60 -12.77 1.95
N THR A 20 14.93 -12.67 1.83
CA THR A 20 15.83 -12.26 2.90
C THR A 20 16.87 -11.27 2.39
N LEU A 21 17.49 -10.52 3.31
CA LEU A 21 18.62 -9.65 2.97
C LEU A 21 19.80 -10.45 2.39
N GLY A 22 20.07 -11.63 2.93
CA GLY A 22 21.15 -12.50 2.42
C GLY A 22 20.92 -12.92 0.98
N GLU A 23 19.69 -13.32 0.64
CA GLU A 23 19.33 -13.63 -0.76
C GLU A 23 19.47 -12.40 -1.67
N ALA A 24 19.07 -11.22 -1.20
CA ALA A 24 19.19 -9.98 -1.97
C ALA A 24 20.67 -9.61 -2.22
N GLN A 25 21.56 -9.85 -1.25
CA GLN A 25 22.99 -9.57 -1.38
C GLN A 25 23.71 -10.48 -2.38
N THR A 26 23.16 -11.67 -2.63
CA THR A 26 23.66 -12.61 -3.64
C THR A 26 23.01 -12.43 -5.01
N ASP A 27 21.98 -11.58 -5.10
CA ASP A 27 21.27 -11.29 -6.34
C ASP A 27 22.17 -10.47 -7.29
N PRO A 28 22.27 -10.81 -8.59
CA PRO A 28 23.00 -10.00 -9.56
C PRO A 28 22.55 -8.52 -9.60
N SER A 29 21.31 -8.23 -9.21
CA SER A 29 20.71 -6.90 -9.12
C SER A 29 20.83 -6.27 -7.72
N TRP A 30 21.76 -6.74 -6.88
CA TRP A 30 21.95 -6.26 -5.50
C TRP A 30 22.02 -4.73 -5.40
N GLU A 31 22.74 -4.04 -6.28
CA GLU A 31 22.84 -2.58 -6.23
C GLU A 31 21.48 -1.88 -6.40
N CYS A 32 20.56 -2.47 -7.17
CA CYS A 32 19.18 -1.97 -7.29
C CYS A 32 18.40 -2.20 -5.99
N TRP A 33 18.56 -3.35 -5.34
CA TRP A 33 17.94 -3.64 -4.04
C TRP A 33 18.48 -2.74 -2.92
N LYS A 34 19.79 -2.52 -2.89
CA LYS A 34 20.47 -1.65 -1.94
C LYS A 34 20.04 -0.20 -2.10
N ALA A 35 19.92 0.29 -3.34
CA ALA A 35 19.36 1.61 -3.62
C ALA A 35 17.91 1.74 -3.11
N ALA A 36 17.08 0.71 -3.31
CA ALA A 36 15.72 0.69 -2.79
C ALA A 36 15.66 0.66 -1.25
N MET A 37 16.61 -0.01 -0.58
CA MET A 37 16.74 0.03 0.88
C MET A 37 17.12 1.43 1.40
N ALA A 38 18.04 2.11 0.71
CA ALA A 38 18.44 3.47 1.04
C ALA A 38 17.27 4.46 0.85
N GLU A 39 16.50 4.32 -0.24
CA GLU A 39 15.30 5.14 -0.48
C GLU A 39 14.25 4.96 0.63
N GLU A 40 13.97 3.72 1.03
CA GLU A 40 13.07 3.44 2.16
C GLU A 40 13.59 4.05 3.46
N LYS A 41 14.89 3.91 3.76
CA LYS A 41 15.50 4.50 4.96
C LYS A 41 15.37 6.02 4.98
N GLN A 42 15.61 6.68 3.84
CA GLN A 42 15.42 8.12 3.71
C GLN A 42 13.97 8.51 3.96
N SER A 43 13.00 7.78 3.39
CA SER A 43 11.57 8.03 3.65
C SER A 43 11.21 7.90 5.14
N LEU A 44 11.79 6.94 5.84
CA LEU A 44 11.58 6.76 7.29
C LEU A 44 12.17 7.93 8.10
N ASP A 45 13.33 8.45 7.69
CA ASP A 45 13.98 9.59 8.32
C ASP A 45 13.22 10.91 8.08
N ASP A 46 12.77 11.14 6.84
CA ASP A 46 11.98 12.32 6.43
C ASP A 46 10.64 12.39 7.17
N ASN A 47 10.04 11.23 7.49
CA ASN A 47 8.82 11.15 8.29
C ASN A 47 9.08 11.18 9.81
N HIS A 48 10.34 11.32 10.24
CA HIS A 48 10.75 11.30 11.64
C HIS A 48 10.20 10.06 12.39
N THR A 49 10.26 8.90 11.72
CA THR A 49 9.57 7.67 12.18
C THR A 49 10.04 7.22 13.56
N TRP A 50 11.29 7.50 13.93
CA TRP A 50 11.88 7.10 15.19
C TRP A 50 13.01 8.02 15.65
N ASN A 51 13.39 7.88 16.92
CA ASN A 51 14.63 8.40 17.48
C ASN A 51 15.63 7.26 17.71
N VAL A 52 16.90 7.46 17.37
CA VAL A 52 17.96 6.48 17.68
C VAL A 52 18.45 6.67 19.11
N VAL A 53 18.27 5.66 19.95
CA VAL A 53 18.52 5.70 21.41
C VAL A 53 19.37 4.52 21.88
N ASN A 54 19.92 4.59 23.08
CA ASN A 54 20.61 3.43 23.68
C ASN A 54 19.64 2.27 23.84
N LYS A 55 20.13 1.05 23.60
CA LYS A 55 19.35 -0.16 23.84
C LYS A 55 18.88 -0.19 25.30
N PRO A 56 17.57 -0.35 25.56
CA PRO A 56 17.05 -0.40 26.92
C PRO A 56 17.43 -1.73 27.61
N GLU A 57 17.64 -1.69 28.93
CA GLU A 57 17.96 -2.88 29.73
C GLU A 57 16.73 -3.74 30.05
N HIS A 58 15.55 -3.13 30.13
CA HIS A 58 14.32 -3.77 30.64
C HIS A 58 13.13 -3.73 29.67
N ARG A 59 13.36 -3.39 28.40
CA ARG A 59 12.32 -3.40 27.35
C ARG A 59 12.76 -4.30 26.22
N LYS A 60 11.80 -5.04 25.66
CA LYS A 60 12.04 -5.90 24.50
C LYS A 60 12.25 -5.00 23.28
N VAL A 61 13.31 -5.28 22.53
CA VAL A 61 13.53 -4.71 21.20
C VAL A 61 12.90 -5.66 20.20
N LEU A 62 11.98 -5.16 19.37
CA LEU A 62 11.36 -5.95 18.31
C LEU A 62 12.32 -6.08 17.14
N GLY A 63 12.40 -7.27 16.58
CA GLY A 63 13.16 -7.51 15.36
C GLY A 63 12.51 -6.87 14.14
N GLY A 64 13.32 -6.62 13.12
CA GLY A 64 12.83 -6.20 11.80
C GLY A 64 13.25 -7.15 10.69
N LYS A 65 12.71 -6.91 9.49
CA LYS A 65 13.18 -7.55 8.25
C LYS A 65 12.90 -6.66 7.05
N TRP A 66 13.69 -6.86 6.00
CA TRP A 66 13.40 -6.30 4.69
C TRP A 66 12.39 -7.16 3.93
N VAL A 67 11.46 -6.49 3.25
CA VAL A 67 10.57 -7.08 2.26
C VAL A 67 10.89 -6.50 0.89
N PHE A 68 11.35 -7.35 -0.02
CA PHE A 68 11.72 -6.96 -1.38
C PHE A 68 10.61 -7.32 -2.36
N LYS A 69 10.32 -6.40 -3.28
CA LYS A 69 9.31 -6.55 -4.33
C LYS A 69 9.70 -5.85 -5.61
N HIS A 70 9.44 -6.51 -6.74
CA HIS A 70 9.42 -5.87 -8.04
C HIS A 70 8.09 -5.14 -8.24
N LYS A 71 8.16 -3.89 -8.67
CA LYS A 71 7.04 -3.20 -9.28
C LYS A 71 7.11 -3.45 -10.77
N ARG A 72 5.99 -3.89 -11.34
CA ARG A 72 5.88 -4.25 -12.74
C ARG A 72 5.01 -3.27 -13.50
N GLY A 73 5.38 -3.00 -14.74
CA GLY A 73 4.57 -2.25 -15.68
C GLY A 73 3.45 -3.09 -16.28
N VAL A 74 2.71 -2.49 -17.20
CA VAL A 74 1.54 -3.12 -17.83
C VAL A 74 1.90 -4.32 -18.70
N ASN A 75 3.14 -4.39 -19.21
CA ASN A 75 3.63 -5.50 -20.03
C ASN A 75 4.42 -6.54 -19.20
N GLY A 76 4.42 -6.42 -17.86
CA GLY A 76 5.10 -7.33 -16.94
C GLY A 76 6.57 -7.03 -16.70
N GLU A 77 7.13 -6.01 -17.36
CA GLU A 77 8.49 -5.53 -17.20
C GLU A 77 8.72 -4.96 -15.80
N ILE A 78 9.92 -5.18 -15.23
CA ILE A 78 10.29 -4.56 -13.95
C ILE A 78 10.50 -3.07 -14.19
N ILE A 79 9.63 -2.24 -13.61
CA ILE A 79 9.75 -0.78 -13.68
C ILE A 79 10.51 -0.22 -12.48
N ARG A 80 10.54 -0.95 -11.35
CA ARG A 80 11.19 -0.49 -10.12
C ARG A 80 11.43 -1.62 -9.13
N TYR A 81 12.55 -1.53 -8.42
CA TYR A 81 12.87 -2.31 -7.23
C TYR A 81 12.32 -1.61 -6.00
N LYS A 82 11.66 -2.35 -5.10
CA LYS A 82 11.09 -1.81 -3.87
C LYS A 82 11.55 -2.64 -2.67
N ALA A 83 12.13 -1.98 -1.68
CA ALA A 83 12.39 -2.55 -0.37
C ALA A 83 11.51 -1.85 0.67
N ARG A 84 11.12 -2.57 1.72
CA ARG A 84 10.45 -1.99 2.90
C ARG A 84 11.02 -2.57 4.18
N TRP A 85 11.23 -1.72 5.18
CA TRP A 85 11.58 -2.17 6.51
C TRP A 85 10.30 -2.50 7.29
N VAL A 86 10.17 -3.76 7.70
CA VAL A 86 8.95 -4.27 8.33
C VAL A 86 9.29 -4.84 9.70
N VAL A 87 8.61 -4.33 10.73
CA VAL A 87 8.71 -4.82 12.10
C VAL A 87 8.07 -6.20 12.20
N ARG A 88 8.67 -7.07 13.00
CA ARG A 88 8.10 -8.38 13.32
C ARG A 88 7.00 -8.24 14.36
N GLY A 89 5.83 -7.70 13.98
CA GLY A 89 4.75 -7.45 14.93
C GLY A 89 4.19 -8.69 15.64
N PHE A 90 4.46 -9.90 15.16
CA PHE A 90 4.16 -11.13 15.91
C PHE A 90 4.96 -11.23 17.22
N GLU A 91 6.04 -10.48 17.37
CA GLU A 91 6.84 -10.39 18.59
C GLU A 91 6.24 -9.41 19.63
N GLN A 92 5.24 -8.60 19.26
CA GLN A 92 4.54 -7.67 20.15
C GLN A 92 3.64 -8.39 21.14
N LYS A 93 3.52 -7.82 22.34
CA LYS A 93 2.65 -8.28 23.43
C LYS A 93 1.51 -7.30 23.69
N GLU A 94 0.29 -7.81 23.67
CA GLU A 94 -0.91 -7.06 24.04
C GLU A 94 -0.85 -6.57 25.50
N GLY A 95 -1.36 -5.37 25.74
CA GLY A 95 -1.29 -4.68 27.03
C GLY A 95 0.10 -4.10 27.35
N ILE A 96 1.08 -4.26 26.44
CA ILE A 96 2.42 -3.68 26.57
C ILE A 96 2.78 -2.84 25.34
N ASP A 97 2.71 -3.45 24.15
CA ASP A 97 3.13 -2.84 22.88
C ASP A 97 1.94 -2.36 22.05
N TYR A 98 0.71 -2.77 22.41
CA TYR A 98 -0.55 -2.33 21.82
C TYR A 98 -1.72 -2.74 22.71
N ASN A 99 -2.83 -2.02 22.59
CA ASN A 99 -4.11 -2.39 23.24
C ASN A 99 -5.20 -2.75 22.22
N GLU A 100 -5.23 -2.05 21.07
CA GLU A 100 -6.24 -2.28 20.03
C GLU A 100 -5.57 -2.32 18.66
N THR A 101 -6.08 -3.19 17.77
CA THR A 101 -5.47 -3.43 16.45
C THR A 101 -6.46 -3.29 15.30
N PHE A 102 -7.76 -3.28 15.60
CA PHE A 102 -8.78 -3.32 14.58
C PHE A 102 -8.82 -2.03 13.77
N ALA A 103 -8.69 -2.19 12.46
CA ALA A 103 -8.79 -1.14 11.46
C ALA A 103 -9.92 -1.44 10.51
N LEU A 104 -10.65 -0.40 10.13
CA LEU A 104 -11.79 -0.52 9.23
C LEU A 104 -11.32 -0.24 7.81
N VAL A 105 -11.78 -1.08 6.88
CA VAL A 105 -11.58 -0.91 5.44
C VAL A 105 -12.92 -1.09 4.75
N VAL A 106 -13.11 -0.40 3.62
CA VAL A 106 -14.34 -0.52 2.84
C VAL A 106 -14.60 -1.97 2.44
N LYS A 107 -15.84 -2.42 2.64
CA LYS A 107 -16.26 -3.78 2.27
C LYS A 107 -16.48 -3.88 0.76
N PRO A 108 -16.28 -5.08 0.18
CA PRO A 108 -16.57 -5.34 -1.22
C PRO A 108 -17.94 -4.91 -1.72
N MET A 109 -18.98 -5.14 -0.93
CA MET A 109 -20.34 -4.77 -1.32
C MET A 109 -20.55 -3.25 -1.29
N SER A 110 -19.87 -2.54 -0.40
CA SER A 110 -20.02 -1.09 -0.24
C SER A 110 -19.42 -0.33 -1.41
N TYR A 111 -18.17 -0.64 -1.82
CA TYR A 111 -17.62 0.05 -2.99
C TYR A 111 -18.34 -0.35 -4.29
N LYS A 112 -18.87 -1.58 -4.40
CA LYS A 112 -19.71 -1.97 -5.55
C LYS A 112 -21.05 -1.23 -5.56
N ALA A 113 -21.66 -1.01 -4.41
CA ALA A 113 -22.84 -0.17 -4.30
C ALA A 113 -22.54 1.28 -4.68
N ILE A 114 -21.40 1.83 -4.24
CA ILE A 114 -20.93 3.16 -4.66
C ILE A 114 -20.75 3.22 -6.19
N PHE A 115 -20.18 2.19 -6.82
CA PHE A 115 -20.09 2.12 -8.29
C PHE A 115 -21.47 2.13 -8.95
N ALA A 116 -22.44 1.38 -8.43
CA ALA A 116 -23.79 1.35 -8.95
C ALA A 116 -24.46 2.74 -8.83
N VAL A 117 -24.34 3.39 -7.67
CA VAL A 117 -24.84 4.75 -7.43
C VAL A 117 -24.17 5.77 -8.37
N ALA A 118 -22.85 5.71 -8.48
CA ALA A 118 -22.08 6.60 -9.35
C ALA A 118 -22.50 6.46 -10.81
N THR A 119 -22.78 5.23 -11.25
CA THR A 119 -23.24 4.93 -12.61
C THR A 119 -24.67 5.43 -12.85
N ALA A 120 -25.58 5.18 -11.91
CA ALA A 120 -26.99 5.56 -12.03
C ALA A 120 -27.19 7.09 -12.04
N LEU A 121 -26.41 7.81 -11.22
CA LEU A 121 -26.50 9.26 -11.04
C LEU A 121 -25.46 10.06 -11.83
N ASP A 122 -24.69 9.37 -12.67
CA ASP A 122 -23.60 9.92 -13.46
C ASP A 122 -22.56 10.75 -12.66
N LEU A 123 -22.19 10.27 -11.46
CA LEU A 123 -21.23 10.94 -10.58
C LEU A 123 -19.79 10.75 -11.07
N TYR A 124 -18.90 11.69 -10.82
CA TYR A 124 -17.46 11.51 -11.07
C TYR A 124 -16.87 10.46 -10.11
N MET A 125 -15.88 9.70 -10.58
CA MET A 125 -15.12 8.74 -9.77
C MET A 125 -13.63 8.95 -10.01
N GLU A 126 -12.91 9.40 -8.99
CA GLU A 126 -11.49 9.73 -9.03
C GLU A 126 -10.75 8.97 -7.92
N GLN A 127 -9.47 8.68 -8.14
CA GLN A 127 -8.66 7.88 -7.23
C GLN A 127 -7.42 8.61 -6.75
N LYS A 128 -7.06 8.32 -5.50
CA LYS A 128 -5.82 8.73 -4.86
C LYS A 128 -5.21 7.54 -4.12
N ASP A 129 -3.88 7.46 -4.16
CA ASP A 129 -3.09 6.49 -3.40
C ASP A 129 -2.21 7.23 -2.41
N VAL A 130 -2.23 6.83 -1.13
CA VAL A 130 -1.40 7.42 -0.09
C VAL A 130 -0.04 6.74 -0.07
N LYS A 131 1.03 7.53 -0.22
CA LYS A 131 2.38 7.01 -0.03
C LYS A 131 2.63 6.79 1.45
N THR A 132 3.20 5.64 1.80
CA THR A 132 3.63 5.34 3.19
C THR A 132 2.57 5.59 4.26
N ALA A 133 1.31 5.20 3.99
CA ALA A 133 0.14 5.50 4.84
C ALA A 133 0.37 5.34 6.35
N PHE A 134 1.00 4.24 6.78
CA PHE A 134 1.22 3.98 8.21
C PHE A 134 2.17 4.98 8.90
N LEU A 135 3.07 5.64 8.16
CA LEU A 135 4.04 6.58 8.74
C LEU A 135 3.41 7.92 9.16
N TYR A 136 2.16 8.20 8.76
CA TYR A 136 1.50 9.46 9.11
C TYR A 136 0.91 9.49 10.51
N GLY A 137 0.62 8.33 11.09
CA GLY A 137 0.02 8.25 12.41
C GLY A 137 1.07 8.10 13.50
N ASP A 138 0.92 8.89 14.56
CA ASP A 138 1.74 8.80 15.76
C ASP A 138 1.42 7.53 16.55
N ILE A 139 2.44 6.98 17.22
CA ILE A 139 2.24 5.92 18.21
C ILE A 139 2.39 6.49 19.61
N ASP A 140 1.49 6.09 20.51
CA ASP A 140 1.56 6.46 21.92
C ASP A 140 2.41 5.45 22.72
N GLU A 141 2.48 4.20 22.25
CA GLU A 141 3.24 3.16 22.93
C GLU A 141 4.75 3.32 22.76
N GLU A 142 5.50 3.03 23.82
CA GLU A 142 6.96 3.05 23.79
C GLU A 142 7.52 1.77 23.13
N ILE A 143 7.66 1.78 21.80
CA ILE A 143 8.11 0.61 21.03
C ILE A 143 9.55 0.78 20.56
N TYR A 144 10.40 -0.16 20.93
CA TYR A 144 11.78 -0.23 20.45
C TYR A 144 11.91 -1.26 19.33
N VAL A 145 12.56 -0.89 18.24
CA VAL A 145 12.83 -1.77 17.10
C VAL A 145 14.31 -1.75 16.73
N GLU A 146 14.78 -2.84 16.14
CA GLU A 146 16.12 -2.89 15.56
C GLU A 146 16.31 -1.84 14.46
N GLN A 147 17.52 -1.31 14.33
CA GLN A 147 17.89 -0.48 13.19
C GLN A 147 17.86 -1.31 11.90
N PRO A 148 17.45 -0.76 10.74
CA PRO A 148 17.47 -1.46 9.48
C PRO A 148 18.84 -2.07 9.17
N ASN A 149 18.91 -3.40 9.03
CA ASN A 149 20.17 -4.11 8.82
C ASN A 149 20.65 -3.99 7.36
N GLY A 150 21.96 -4.18 7.14
CA GLY A 150 22.57 -4.02 5.81
C GLY A 150 22.72 -2.56 5.35
N LEU A 151 22.40 -1.60 6.22
CA LEU A 151 22.66 -0.16 6.07
C LEU A 151 23.53 0.31 7.26
N ASP A 152 23.80 1.62 7.33
CA ASP A 152 24.54 2.20 8.45
C ASP A 152 23.77 2.02 9.77
N GLN A 153 24.42 1.35 10.73
CA GLN A 153 23.89 1.10 12.07
C GLN A 153 24.85 1.63 13.13
N ILE A 154 24.31 2.21 14.20
CA ILE A 154 25.11 2.63 15.35
C ILE A 154 25.15 1.50 16.37
N PRO A 155 26.34 0.94 16.71
CA PRO A 155 26.45 -0.12 17.71
C PRO A 155 25.85 0.27 19.06
N GLY A 156 25.15 -0.68 19.70
CA GLY A 156 24.50 -0.46 21.00
C GLY A 156 23.24 0.43 20.98
N LYS A 157 22.81 0.90 19.80
CA LYS A 157 21.61 1.72 19.63
C LYS A 157 20.46 0.95 18.98
N VAL A 158 19.24 1.44 19.22
CA VAL A 158 17.98 0.95 18.66
C VAL A 158 17.09 2.13 18.26
N CYS A 159 16.03 1.86 17.51
CA CYS A 159 15.04 2.87 17.10
C CYS A 159 13.87 2.86 18.09
N LEU A 160 13.66 3.97 18.80
CA LEU A 160 12.43 4.23 19.54
C LEU A 160 11.42 4.87 18.60
N LEU A 161 10.35 4.14 18.28
CA LEU A 161 9.34 4.59 17.32
C LEU A 161 8.58 5.83 17.83
N LYS A 162 8.25 6.70 16.88
CA LYS A 162 7.40 7.88 17.03
C LYS A 162 6.17 7.79 16.15
N LYS A 163 6.32 7.17 14.98
CA LYS A 163 5.23 6.90 14.05
C LYS A 163 4.96 5.40 13.97
N ALA A 164 3.75 5.06 13.55
CA ALA A 164 3.40 3.70 13.16
C ALA A 164 4.28 3.23 12.00
N LEU A 165 4.55 1.93 11.94
CA LEU A 165 5.48 1.33 10.98
C LEU A 165 4.94 0.01 10.46
N TYR A 166 5.30 -0.35 9.23
CA TYR A 166 4.89 -1.61 8.63
C TYR A 166 5.16 -2.81 9.55
N GLY A 167 4.18 -3.69 9.66
CA GLY A 167 4.29 -4.92 10.42
C GLY A 167 3.88 -4.81 11.88
N LEU A 168 3.74 -3.60 12.46
CA LEU A 168 3.10 -3.45 13.76
C LEU A 168 1.61 -3.82 13.67
N LYS A 169 1.08 -4.45 14.72
CA LYS A 169 -0.30 -4.90 14.76
C LYS A 169 -1.31 -3.74 14.75
N GLN A 170 -0.98 -2.61 15.34
CA GLN A 170 -1.86 -1.45 15.44
C GLN A 170 -1.73 -0.42 14.31
N SER A 171 -0.73 -0.56 13.42
CA SER A 171 -0.48 0.44 12.36
C SER A 171 -1.67 0.70 11.43
N PRO A 172 -2.44 -0.33 10.98
CA PRO A 172 -3.64 -0.09 10.20
C PRO A 172 -4.68 0.76 10.94
N ARG A 173 -4.84 0.54 12.25
CA ARG A 173 -5.81 1.27 13.09
C ARG A 173 -5.41 2.73 13.25
N ILE A 174 -4.14 2.94 13.58
CA ILE A 174 -3.56 4.28 13.75
C ILE A 174 -3.73 5.11 12.47
N TRP A 175 -3.45 4.52 11.31
CA TRP A 175 -3.67 5.17 10.03
C TRP A 175 -5.16 5.50 9.81
N TYR A 176 -6.06 4.53 10.01
CA TYR A 176 -7.49 4.76 9.85
C TYR A 176 -7.98 5.94 10.71
N ASN A 177 -7.61 5.98 11.99
CA ASN A 177 -7.99 7.05 12.91
C ASN A 177 -7.41 8.41 12.47
N THR A 178 -6.14 8.43 12.03
CA THR A 178 -5.47 9.63 11.54
C THR A 178 -6.19 10.23 10.33
N LEU A 179 -6.58 9.37 9.38
CA LEU A 179 -7.33 9.78 8.20
C LEU A 179 -8.76 10.20 8.57
N ALA A 180 -9.45 9.43 9.41
CA ALA A 180 -10.82 9.71 9.82
C ALA A 180 -10.95 11.08 10.50
N GLU A 181 -10.05 11.40 11.43
CA GLU A 181 -10.03 12.70 12.11
C GLU A 181 -9.79 13.86 11.13
N PHE A 182 -8.87 13.67 10.17
CA PHE A 182 -8.65 14.66 9.12
C PHE A 182 -9.89 14.85 8.22
N LEU A 183 -10.52 13.76 7.79
CA LEU A 183 -11.73 13.80 6.96
C LEU A 183 -12.91 14.44 7.69
N LYS A 184 -13.04 14.20 8.99
CA LYS A 184 -14.03 14.87 9.85
C LYS A 184 -13.86 16.38 9.85
N GLY A 185 -12.63 16.87 9.90
CA GLY A 185 -12.31 18.30 9.72
C GLY A 185 -12.73 18.86 8.36
N LEU A 186 -12.84 18.02 7.32
CA LEU A 186 -13.37 18.39 6.00
C LEU A 186 -14.91 18.25 5.89
N GLY A 187 -15.58 17.86 6.97
CA GLY A 187 -17.04 17.66 7.04
C GLY A 187 -17.51 16.28 6.57
N PHE A 188 -16.60 15.33 6.36
CA PHE A 188 -16.97 13.94 6.11
C PHE A 188 -17.30 13.22 7.43
N HIS A 189 -18.13 12.19 7.35
CA HIS A 189 -18.48 11.32 8.46
C HIS A 189 -18.56 9.88 7.99
N GLU A 190 -18.22 8.94 8.85
CA GLU A 190 -18.36 7.51 8.57
C GLU A 190 -19.82 7.14 8.29
N LEU A 191 -20.02 6.26 7.31
CA LEU A 191 -21.30 5.65 7.03
C LEU A 191 -21.58 4.55 8.06
N SER A 192 -22.73 4.60 8.72
CA SER A 192 -23.07 3.66 9.80
C SER A 192 -23.10 2.18 9.37
N SER A 193 -23.39 1.89 8.11
CA SER A 193 -23.40 0.52 7.56
C SER A 193 -22.00 -0.01 7.18
N ASP A 194 -21.05 0.90 6.93
CA ASP A 194 -19.67 0.57 6.64
C ASP A 194 -18.74 1.75 6.96
N LEU A 195 -18.02 1.63 8.06
CA LEU A 195 -17.12 2.67 8.55
C LEU A 195 -15.89 2.87 7.63
N GLY A 196 -15.64 1.96 6.68
CA GLY A 196 -14.66 2.19 5.61
C GLY A 196 -15.16 3.16 4.53
N VAL A 197 -16.39 3.64 4.61
CA VAL A 197 -16.98 4.63 3.72
C VAL A 197 -17.26 5.92 4.48
N PHE A 198 -16.79 7.03 3.95
CA PHE A 198 -17.08 8.36 4.46
C PHE A 198 -18.03 9.11 3.52
N THR A 199 -18.97 9.86 4.07
CA THR A 199 -19.94 10.65 3.31
C THR A 199 -19.94 12.11 3.70
N ARG A 200 -20.23 12.99 2.73
CA ARG A 200 -20.47 14.41 2.94
C ARG A 200 -21.51 14.90 1.93
N GLY A 201 -22.79 14.87 2.31
CA GLY A 201 -23.89 15.08 1.37
C GLY A 201 -23.86 14.01 0.27
N ASN A 202 -23.82 14.42 -1.00
CA ASN A 202 -23.78 13.50 -2.15
C ASN A 202 -22.34 13.11 -2.58
N TYR A 203 -21.36 13.28 -1.70
CA TYR A 203 -19.98 12.83 -1.91
C TYR A 203 -19.69 11.61 -1.06
N TYR A 204 -19.05 10.61 -1.66
CA TYR A 204 -18.64 9.36 -1.02
C TYR A 204 -17.14 9.20 -1.15
N MET A 205 -16.50 8.70 -0.10
CA MET A 205 -15.10 8.31 -0.12
C MET A 205 -15.00 6.89 0.44
N ALA A 206 -14.62 5.94 -0.41
CA ALA A 206 -14.32 4.58 0.00
C ALA A 206 -12.82 4.46 0.29
N VAL A 207 -12.47 4.04 1.51
CA VAL A 207 -11.09 3.95 1.98
C VAL A 207 -10.72 2.49 2.17
N TYR A 208 -9.68 2.06 1.48
CA TYR A 208 -9.05 0.76 1.67
C TYR A 208 -7.57 0.96 1.94
N VAL A 209 -7.19 1.09 3.21
CA VAL A 209 -5.80 1.37 3.61
C VAL A 209 -5.23 2.59 2.85
N ASP A 210 -4.38 2.37 1.86
CA ASP A 210 -3.72 3.36 1.01
C ASP A 210 -4.55 3.82 -0.19
N ASP A 211 -5.54 3.03 -0.65
CA ASP A 211 -6.39 3.33 -1.78
C ASP A 211 -7.65 4.14 -1.39
N LEU A 212 -7.81 5.35 -1.95
CA LEU A 212 -8.97 6.22 -1.76
C LEU A 212 -9.73 6.39 -3.07
N LEU A 213 -11.01 6.01 -3.06
CA LEU A 213 -11.95 6.27 -4.15
C LEU A 213 -12.88 7.42 -3.76
N LEU A 214 -12.78 8.55 -4.48
CA LEU A 214 -13.65 9.72 -4.29
C LEU A 214 -14.74 9.74 -5.36
N VAL A 215 -15.99 9.88 -4.91
CA VAL A 215 -17.16 9.90 -5.79
C VAL A 215 -18.04 11.09 -5.47
N GLY A 216 -18.54 11.79 -6.49
CA GLY A 216 -19.47 12.90 -6.27
C GLY A 216 -19.90 13.64 -7.53
N PRO A 217 -20.87 14.56 -7.42
CA PRO A 217 -21.52 15.19 -8.57
C PRO A 217 -20.68 16.27 -9.25
N LYS A 218 -19.73 16.90 -8.54
CA LYS A 218 -18.91 18.00 -9.08
C LYS A 218 -17.43 17.67 -8.96
N LYS A 219 -16.76 17.59 -10.12
CA LYS A 219 -15.32 17.36 -10.19
C LYS A 219 -14.52 18.43 -9.43
N SER A 220 -14.92 19.70 -9.48
CA SER A 220 -14.24 20.79 -8.78
C SER A 220 -14.19 20.62 -7.25
N GLU A 221 -15.25 20.06 -6.65
CA GLU A 221 -15.26 19.77 -5.21
C GLU A 221 -14.41 18.54 -4.86
N ILE A 222 -14.38 17.52 -5.73
CA ILE A 222 -13.46 16.38 -5.59
C ILE A 222 -12.01 16.88 -5.63
N GLU A 223 -11.67 17.77 -6.56
CA GLU A 223 -10.33 18.34 -6.65
C GLU A 223 -9.94 19.16 -5.40
N LYS A 224 -10.88 19.91 -4.80
CA LYS A 224 -10.62 20.58 -3.52
C LYS A 224 -10.29 19.59 -2.40
N VAL A 225 -11.03 18.48 -2.31
CA VAL A 225 -10.74 17.42 -1.32
C VAL A 225 -9.38 16.78 -1.59
N LYS A 226 -9.08 16.46 -2.87
CA LYS A 226 -7.77 15.93 -3.30
C LYS A 226 -6.63 16.87 -2.94
N GLN A 227 -6.80 18.19 -3.08
CA GLN A 227 -5.81 19.19 -2.69
C GLN A 227 -5.63 19.27 -1.17
N SER A 228 -6.71 19.24 -0.39
CA SER A 228 -6.63 19.21 1.07
C SER A 228 -5.89 17.96 1.56
N LEU A 229 -6.20 16.79 0.99
CA LEU A 229 -5.47 15.55 1.30
C LEU A 229 -3.97 15.68 0.96
N ASN A 230 -3.62 16.18 -0.22
CA ASN A 230 -2.23 16.39 -0.63
C ASN A 230 -1.44 17.36 0.26
N LYS A 231 -2.12 18.30 0.92
CA LYS A 231 -1.48 19.22 1.88
C LYS A 231 -1.09 18.51 3.18
N ARG A 232 -1.80 17.43 3.54
CA ARG A 232 -1.60 16.71 4.79
C ARG A 232 -0.80 15.43 4.64
N PHE A 233 -1.00 14.73 3.52
CA PHE A 233 -0.43 13.43 3.20
C PHE A 233 0.20 13.49 1.81
N GLU A 234 1.35 12.85 1.63
CA GLU A 234 1.93 12.66 0.31
C GLU A 234 1.11 11.59 -0.42
N MET A 235 0.58 11.95 -1.59
CA MET A 235 -0.29 11.06 -2.36
C MET A 235 0.05 11.11 -3.84
N THR A 236 -0.25 9.99 -4.50
CA THR A 236 -0.24 9.90 -5.97
C THR A 236 -1.66 10.09 -6.48
N ASP A 237 -1.83 10.98 -7.45
CA ASP A 237 -3.08 11.14 -8.18
C ASP A 237 -3.18 10.08 -9.27
N LEU A 238 -4.19 9.21 -9.16
CA LEU A 238 -4.45 8.16 -10.14
C LEU A 238 -5.50 8.59 -11.16
N GLY A 239 -6.10 9.77 -10.99
CA GLY A 239 -7.12 10.32 -11.88
C GLY A 239 -8.42 9.51 -11.88
N PRO A 240 -9.13 9.45 -13.03
CA PRO A 240 -10.37 8.71 -13.14
C PRO A 240 -10.22 7.24 -12.78
N CYS A 241 -11.20 6.70 -12.06
CA CYS A 241 -11.18 5.32 -11.60
C CYS A 241 -11.20 4.33 -12.79
N SER A 242 -10.03 3.71 -13.05
CA SER A 242 -9.83 2.72 -14.11
C SER A 242 -9.39 1.35 -13.59
N TYR A 243 -8.88 1.30 -12.36
CA TYR A 243 -8.54 0.07 -11.65
C TYR A 243 -8.70 0.27 -10.15
N TYR A 244 -9.46 -0.56 -9.45
CA TYR A 244 -9.68 -0.43 -8.00
C TYR A 244 -9.71 -1.80 -7.34
N LEU A 245 -8.87 -2.00 -6.31
CA LEU A 245 -8.83 -3.22 -5.49
C LEU A 245 -8.81 -4.54 -6.28
N GLY A 246 -7.99 -4.60 -7.33
CA GLY A 246 -7.83 -5.81 -8.14
C GLY A 246 -8.84 -5.96 -9.29
N MET A 247 -9.63 -4.93 -9.58
CA MET A 247 -10.59 -4.92 -10.68
C MET A 247 -10.32 -3.78 -11.64
N SER A 248 -10.26 -4.06 -12.94
CA SER A 248 -10.39 -3.03 -13.98
C SER A 248 -11.80 -2.47 -13.98
N VAL A 249 -11.93 -1.15 -14.02
CA VAL A 249 -13.20 -0.43 -14.07
C VAL A 249 -13.27 0.30 -15.40
N ARG A 250 -14.27 -0.02 -16.22
CA ARG A 250 -14.54 0.67 -17.49
C ARG A 250 -15.94 1.23 -17.49
N ARG A 251 -16.09 2.52 -17.74
CA ARG A 251 -17.37 3.21 -17.71
C ARG A 251 -17.81 3.62 -19.11
N ASP A 252 -19.08 3.40 -19.38
CA ASP A 252 -19.79 3.89 -20.56
C ASP A 252 -20.82 4.94 -20.08
N LEU A 253 -20.51 6.21 -20.33
CA LEU A 253 -21.34 7.33 -19.90
C LEU A 253 -22.62 7.44 -20.73
N VAL A 254 -22.59 7.03 -22.00
CA VAL A 254 -23.74 7.13 -22.92
C VAL A 254 -24.81 6.14 -22.49
N ASN A 255 -24.42 4.91 -22.22
CA ASN A 255 -25.34 3.84 -21.83
C ASN A 255 -25.53 3.73 -20.30
N ARG A 256 -24.90 4.61 -19.52
CA ARG A 256 -24.86 4.55 -18.04
C ARG A 256 -24.55 3.14 -17.55
N ALA A 257 -23.48 2.58 -18.08
CA ALA A 257 -23.02 1.24 -17.75
C ALA A 257 -21.60 1.28 -17.17
N LEU A 258 -21.33 0.34 -16.27
CA LEU A 258 -20.02 0.16 -15.67
C LEU A 258 -19.66 -1.32 -15.72
N PHE A 259 -18.49 -1.61 -16.28
CA PHE A 259 -17.97 -2.95 -16.46
C PHE A 259 -16.81 -3.15 -15.48
N LEU A 260 -16.86 -4.26 -14.75
CA LEU A 260 -15.80 -4.71 -13.86
C LEU A 260 -15.12 -5.94 -14.48
N GLY A 261 -13.80 -5.99 -14.43
CA GLY A 261 -13.02 -7.12 -14.94
C GLY A 261 -11.86 -7.48 -14.02
N GLN A 262 -11.51 -8.77 -13.93
CA GLN A 262 -10.38 -9.25 -13.11
C GLN A 262 -9.40 -10.08 -13.94
N ARG A 263 -9.20 -9.72 -15.21
CA ARG A 263 -8.35 -10.46 -16.13
C ARG A 263 -6.94 -10.68 -15.58
N ALA A 264 -6.32 -9.65 -15.00
CA ALA A 264 -4.98 -9.75 -14.42
C ALA A 264 -4.90 -10.81 -13.30
N TYR A 265 -5.95 -10.94 -12.48
CA TYR A 265 -6.02 -11.98 -11.45
C TYR A 265 -6.18 -13.37 -12.07
N LEU A 266 -7.07 -13.53 -13.06
CA LEU A 266 -7.24 -14.79 -13.78
C LEU A 266 -5.94 -15.23 -14.47
N ASP A 267 -5.27 -14.31 -15.17
CA ASP A 267 -4.00 -14.58 -15.83
C ASP A 267 -2.92 -14.98 -14.81
N LYS A 268 -2.90 -14.35 -13.63
CA LYS A 268 -2.01 -14.74 -12.52
C LYS A 268 -2.31 -16.14 -12.02
N VAL A 269 -3.58 -16.48 -11.77
CA VAL A 269 -3.98 -17.83 -11.35
C VAL A 269 -3.59 -18.86 -12.39
N ILE A 270 -3.87 -18.61 -13.67
CA ILE A 270 -3.51 -19.50 -14.78
C ILE A 270 -1.99 -19.75 -14.79
N ARG A 271 -1.15 -18.72 -14.60
CA ARG A 271 0.31 -18.88 -14.50
C ARG A 271 0.74 -19.64 -13.25
N ASP A 272 0.20 -19.28 -12.08
CA ASP A 272 0.56 -19.90 -10.79
C ASP A 272 0.26 -21.41 -10.77
N PHE A 273 -0.76 -21.86 -11.52
CA PHE A 273 -1.11 -23.28 -11.67
C PHE A 273 -0.53 -23.94 -12.94
N GLY A 274 0.32 -23.24 -13.71
CA GLY A 274 0.95 -23.78 -14.91
C GLY A 274 -0.04 -24.09 -16.05
N MET A 275 -1.18 -23.42 -16.07
CA MET A 275 -2.28 -23.66 -17.03
C MET A 275 -2.27 -22.73 -18.24
N ALA A 276 -1.21 -21.92 -18.43
CA ALA A 276 -1.14 -20.94 -19.50
C ALA A 276 -1.24 -21.56 -20.90
N GLU A 277 -0.75 -22.78 -21.05
CA GLU A 277 -0.72 -23.54 -22.31
C GLU A 277 -1.75 -24.69 -22.32
N CYS A 278 -2.73 -24.68 -21.42
CA CYS A 278 -3.78 -25.71 -21.41
C CYS A 278 -4.64 -25.61 -22.67
N LYS A 279 -4.87 -26.75 -23.32
CA LYS A 279 -5.73 -26.82 -24.50
C LYS A 279 -7.19 -26.53 -24.12
N PRO A 280 -7.93 -25.72 -24.89
CA PRO A 280 -9.35 -25.55 -24.69
C PRO A 280 -10.07 -26.89 -24.88
N VAL A 281 -11.14 -27.09 -24.09
CA VAL A 281 -12.03 -28.27 -24.15
C VAL A 281 -13.06 -28.07 -25.24
#